data_AF-A0A0U9HM18-F1
#
_entry.id   AF-A0A0U9HM18-F1
#
_cell.length_a   1.000
_cell.length_b   1.000
_cell.length_c   1.000
_cell.angle_alpha   90.00
_cell.angle_beta   90.00
_cell.angle_gamma   90.00
#
_symmetry.space_group_name_H-M   'P 1'
#
loop_
_entity.id
_entity.type
_entity.pdbx_description
1 polymer ?
#
loop_
_entity_poly.entity_id
_entity_poly.type
_entity_poly.pdbx_seq_one_letter_code
_entity_poly.pdbx_strand_id
1 'polypeptide(L)'
;MGTARLPDDVAQNVYAKGEEGVHLHRRTISVSLGAAVSSILAIGSTLEGAAATSEGDQKTRQGGATTDKGSKKANVFELEGGIKALDVRIGTGPNPKEGDKIAIHYYGRLGAKQGWRFDSSYEHKDLFGVPEPYVFTIGSGQVIAGIDTAVRSMRVGGIRRVVIPPDQGYQNKEQGPVPPDFFDRQRLYTTIFNPTRLANGEGATLGTVIFDLELVRIQS
;
A
#
# COMPACT_ATOMS: atom_id res chain seq x y z
N MET A 1 3.95 -17.57 -29.69
CA MET A 1 3.05 -16.57 -29.09
C MET A 1 3.88 -15.67 -28.21
N GLY A 2 4.14 -14.44 -28.65
CA GLY A 2 5.01 -13.51 -27.93
C GLY A 2 4.26 -12.85 -26.78
N THR A 3 4.77 -12.96 -25.56
CA THR A 3 4.29 -12.21 -24.40
C THR A 3 4.53 -10.72 -24.68
N ALA A 4 3.46 -9.94 -24.80
CA ALA A 4 3.57 -8.50 -25.00
C ALA A 4 4.24 -7.87 -23.77
N ARG A 5 5.52 -7.49 -23.92
CA ARG A 5 6.30 -6.82 -22.88
C ARG A 5 5.70 -5.43 -22.67
N LEU A 6 5.29 -5.14 -21.43
CA LEU A 6 4.88 -3.79 -21.04
C LEU A 6 6.00 -2.79 -21.42
N PRO A 7 5.70 -1.70 -22.14
CA PRO A 7 6.67 -0.67 -22.48
C PRO A 7 7.40 -0.15 -21.23
N ASP A 8 8.73 -0.03 -21.31
CA ASP A 8 9.60 0.28 -20.16
C ASP A 8 9.30 1.67 -19.55
N ASP A 9 8.70 2.58 -20.31
CA ASP A 9 8.27 3.92 -19.90
C ASP A 9 7.02 3.92 -19.01
N VAL A 10 6.05 3.04 -19.29
CA VAL A 10 4.88 2.81 -18.41
C VAL A 10 5.35 2.21 -17.09
N ALA A 11 6.31 1.29 -17.15
CA ALA A 11 6.88 0.66 -15.98
C ALA A 11 7.53 1.73 -15.06
N GLN A 12 8.43 2.57 -15.58
CA GLN A 12 9.13 3.59 -14.78
C GLN A 12 8.19 4.63 -14.14
N ASN A 13 7.15 5.07 -14.85
CA ASN A 13 6.21 6.07 -14.31
C ASN A 13 5.25 5.47 -13.25
N VAL A 14 4.92 4.18 -13.38
CA VAL A 14 4.15 3.39 -12.39
C VAL A 14 4.97 3.09 -11.14
N TYR A 15 6.30 2.94 -11.25
CA TYR A 15 7.18 2.70 -10.11
C TYR A 15 7.57 3.99 -9.36
N ALA A 16 7.65 5.15 -10.02
CA ALA A 16 8.10 6.40 -9.40
C ALA A 16 7.03 7.15 -8.58
N LYS A 17 5.75 7.12 -8.95
CA LYS A 17 4.66 7.80 -8.21
C LYS A 17 4.13 7.01 -7.00
N GLY A 18 4.94 6.07 -6.51
CA GLY A 18 4.46 5.00 -5.67
C GLY A 18 4.39 5.23 -4.19
N GLU A 19 5.20 6.15 -3.70
CA GLU A 19 5.31 6.38 -2.28
C GLU A 19 4.13 7.22 -1.74
N GLU A 20 3.29 7.82 -2.60
CA GLU A 20 2.18 8.67 -2.13
C GLU A 20 0.90 7.91 -1.80
N GLY A 21 0.53 6.84 -2.52
CA GLY A 21 -0.82 6.25 -2.45
C GLY A 21 -1.19 5.61 -1.11
N VAL A 22 -0.31 4.76 -0.56
CA VAL A 22 -0.53 4.08 0.73
C VAL A 22 -0.15 4.98 1.92
N HIS A 23 0.83 5.87 1.74
CA HIS A 23 1.25 6.79 2.79
C HIS A 23 0.29 7.97 3.01
N LEU A 24 -0.46 8.42 1.98
CA LEU A 24 -1.39 9.56 2.13
C LEU A 24 -2.43 9.31 3.23
N HIS A 25 -2.93 8.07 3.36
CA HIS A 25 -4.01 7.74 4.28
C HIS A 25 -3.52 7.39 5.69
N ARG A 26 -2.21 7.20 5.88
CA ARG A 26 -1.57 6.97 7.19
C ARG A 26 -0.97 8.23 7.82
N ARG A 27 -1.45 9.43 7.46
CA ARG A 27 -1.08 10.67 8.18
C ARG A 27 -1.63 10.61 9.61
N THR A 28 -0.69 10.47 10.54
CA THR A 28 -0.84 10.24 11.98
C THR A 28 -1.67 11.33 12.67
N ILE A 29 -2.69 10.94 13.42
CA ILE A 29 -3.26 11.79 14.49
C ILE A 29 -2.22 11.83 15.61
N SER A 30 -1.41 12.88 15.64
CA SER A 30 -0.62 13.21 16.83
C SER A 30 -1.58 13.65 17.93
N VAL A 31 -1.97 12.73 18.81
CA VAL A 31 -2.62 13.10 20.07
C VAL A 31 -1.56 13.82 20.91
N SER A 32 -1.69 15.14 21.03
CA SER A 32 -0.90 15.92 21.96
C SER A 32 -1.28 15.49 23.38
N LEU A 33 -0.44 14.68 24.00
CA LEU A 33 -0.50 14.42 25.43
C LEU A 33 -0.09 15.71 26.14
N GLY A 34 -1.06 16.45 26.67
CA GLY A 34 -0.80 17.73 27.33
C GLY A 34 -2.01 18.26 28.09
N ALA A 35 -2.19 17.79 29.32
CA ALA A 35 -2.68 18.61 30.43
C ALA A 35 -2.30 17.92 31.75
N ALA A 36 -1.39 18.58 32.49
CA ALA A 36 -0.89 18.18 33.79
C ALA A 36 -1.94 18.37 34.88
N VAL A 37 -1.94 17.47 35.87
CA VAL A 37 -2.74 17.59 37.10
C VAL A 37 -1.93 18.39 38.14
N SER A 38 -2.60 19.38 38.73
CA SER A 38 -2.05 20.38 39.63
C SER A 38 -1.60 19.87 41.01
N SER A 39 -0.60 20.60 41.53
CA SER A 39 -0.43 21.10 42.92
C SER A 39 -0.16 20.15 44.09
N ILE A 40 0.96 20.40 44.79
CA ILE A 40 1.06 20.55 46.26
C ILE A 40 2.26 21.48 46.59
N LEU A 41 2.01 22.46 47.47
CA LEU A 41 2.95 23.40 48.10
C LEU A 41 3.44 22.85 49.46
N ALA A 42 4.73 23.02 49.80
CA ALA A 42 5.28 23.20 51.17
C ALA A 42 6.82 23.37 51.08
N ILE A 43 7.40 24.58 51.17
CA ILE A 43 7.94 25.32 52.34
C ILE A 43 9.09 24.61 53.10
N GLY A 44 10.28 25.22 53.12
CA GLY A 44 11.08 25.43 54.35
C GLY A 44 12.45 24.76 54.54
N SER A 45 13.53 25.55 54.33
CA SER A 45 14.77 25.68 55.13
C SER A 45 15.71 24.48 55.42
N THR A 46 16.97 24.57 54.97
CA THR A 46 18.20 24.90 55.76
C THR A 46 19.46 24.34 55.08
N LEU A 47 20.53 25.15 55.09
CA LEU A 47 21.88 24.91 54.56
C LEU A 47 22.62 23.79 55.33
N GLU A 48 23.50 23.01 54.66
CA GLU A 48 24.97 23.01 54.88
C GLU A 48 25.69 21.89 54.08
N GLY A 49 26.91 22.19 53.59
CA GLY A 49 27.99 21.24 53.20
C GLY A 49 28.05 20.84 51.71
N ALA A 50 28.81 21.48 50.80
CA ALA A 50 30.29 21.51 50.65
C ALA A 50 30.92 20.10 50.55
N ALA A 51 31.80 19.73 49.61
CA ALA A 51 32.46 20.37 48.47
C ALA A 51 33.18 19.27 47.63
N ALA A 52 33.77 19.69 46.50
CA ALA A 52 34.72 18.99 45.61
C ALA A 52 34.07 18.12 44.52
N THR A 53 34.28 18.33 43.22
CA THR A 53 35.37 18.98 42.46
C THR A 53 34.85 19.56 41.14
N SER A 54 35.32 20.74 40.75
CA SER A 54 35.18 21.33 39.41
C SER A 54 36.52 21.86 38.93
N GLU A 55 36.77 21.74 37.63
CA GLU A 55 37.53 22.63 36.71
C GLU A 55 38.08 21.73 35.59
N GLY A 56 37.83 21.88 34.28
CA GLY A 56 37.34 22.95 33.40
C GLY A 56 38.02 22.67 32.02
N ASP A 57 37.61 23.10 30.83
CA ASP A 57 36.51 23.93 30.34
C ASP A 57 36.52 23.88 28.79
N GLN A 58 35.33 23.93 28.15
CA GLN A 58 34.94 24.53 26.84
C GLN A 58 35.71 24.22 25.51
N LYS A 59 35.13 24.10 24.29
CA LYS A 59 33.79 24.31 23.69
C LYS A 59 33.89 23.98 22.17
N THR A 60 32.79 23.51 21.56
CA THR A 60 32.25 23.91 20.22
C THR A 60 31.81 22.74 19.30
N ARG A 61 30.49 22.49 19.35
CA ARG A 61 29.50 22.40 18.25
C ARG A 61 29.80 21.60 16.97
N GLN A 62 28.77 20.81 16.64
CA GLN A 62 28.25 20.45 15.32
C GLN A 62 28.96 19.37 14.50
N GLY A 63 28.18 18.35 14.15
CA GLY A 63 28.10 17.94 12.75
C GLY A 63 28.28 16.45 12.51
N GLY A 64 27.21 15.81 12.06
CA GLY A 64 27.34 14.67 11.16
C GLY A 64 27.17 13.29 11.80
N ALA A 65 25.96 12.99 12.27
CA ALA A 65 25.42 11.66 12.04
C ALA A 65 25.36 11.46 10.52
N THR A 66 26.39 10.82 9.95
CA THR A 66 26.31 10.27 8.60
C THR A 66 25.32 9.11 8.64
N THR A 67 24.05 9.49 8.51
CA THR A 67 22.97 8.60 8.12
C THR A 67 23.31 8.19 6.70
N ASP A 68 23.79 6.96 6.54
CA ASP A 68 23.82 6.29 5.25
C ASP A 68 22.36 6.08 4.81
N LYS A 69 21.78 7.12 4.20
CA LYS A 69 20.57 7.01 3.39
C LYS A 69 20.96 6.40 2.05
N GLY A 70 21.39 5.14 2.08
CA GLY A 70 21.36 4.26 0.93
C GLY A 70 19.90 3.94 0.62
N SER A 71 19.31 4.66 -0.32
CA SER A 71 18.08 4.26 -0.99
C SER A 71 18.27 2.84 -1.54
N LYS A 72 17.78 1.82 -0.81
CA LYS A 72 17.69 0.46 -1.33
C LYS A 72 16.89 0.55 -2.62
N LYS A 73 17.52 0.28 -3.77
CA LYS A 73 16.79 0.11 -5.03
C LYS A 73 15.71 -0.94 -4.77
N ALA A 74 14.47 -0.52 -4.88
CA ALA A 74 13.33 -1.39 -4.72
C ALA A 74 13.36 -2.39 -5.88
N ASN A 75 13.63 -3.66 -5.58
CA ASN A 75 13.77 -4.69 -6.60
C ASN A 75 12.39 -5.16 -7.03
N VAL A 76 12.02 -4.84 -8.27
CA VAL A 76 10.85 -5.41 -8.92
C VAL A 76 11.14 -6.87 -9.27
N PHE A 77 10.21 -7.77 -8.97
CA PHE A 77 10.27 -9.18 -9.33
C PHE A 77 8.98 -9.61 -10.03
N GLU A 78 8.98 -10.80 -10.63
CA GLU A 78 7.86 -11.33 -11.39
C GLU A 78 7.24 -12.52 -10.65
N LEU A 79 5.91 -12.54 -10.60
CA LEU A 79 5.10 -13.65 -10.09
C LEU A 79 4.49 -14.43 -11.27
N GLU A 80 3.81 -15.54 -10.97
CA GLU A 80 3.07 -16.32 -11.96
C GLU A 80 2.12 -15.44 -12.80
N GLY A 81 1.96 -15.79 -14.08
CA GLY A 81 1.10 -15.03 -14.99
C GLY A 81 1.67 -13.66 -15.41
N GLY A 82 2.96 -13.39 -15.21
CA GLY A 82 3.60 -12.16 -15.69
C GLY A 82 3.32 -10.92 -14.83
N ILE A 83 2.84 -11.12 -13.61
CA ILE A 83 2.54 -10.03 -12.66
C ILE A 83 3.86 -9.47 -12.15
N LYS A 84 4.07 -8.17 -12.32
CA LYS A 84 5.25 -7.49 -11.75
C LYS A 84 4.93 -7.01 -10.35
N ALA A 85 5.77 -7.35 -9.38
CA ALA A 85 5.57 -7.06 -7.97
C ALA A 85 6.73 -6.26 -7.39
N LEU A 86 6.40 -5.41 -6.41
CA LEU A 86 7.35 -4.65 -5.61
C LEU A 86 6.90 -4.65 -4.15
N ASP A 87 7.71 -5.22 -3.28
CA ASP A 87 7.49 -5.15 -1.84
C ASP A 87 7.91 -3.77 -1.31
N VAL A 88 6.91 -2.98 -0.91
CA VAL A 88 7.12 -1.71 -0.19
C VAL A 88 7.43 -2.03 1.28
N ARG A 89 6.76 -3.03 1.83
CA ARG A 89 7.00 -3.53 3.19
C ARG A 89 6.73 -5.03 3.23
N ILE A 90 7.72 -5.79 3.67
CA ILE A 90 7.55 -7.22 3.91
C ILE A 90 6.85 -7.41 5.26
N GLY A 91 5.76 -8.17 5.27
CA GLY A 91 5.03 -8.51 6.49
C GLY A 91 5.78 -9.52 7.36
N THR A 92 5.44 -9.58 8.64
CA THR A 92 6.05 -10.52 9.61
C THR A 92 5.11 -11.65 10.02
N GLY A 93 3.81 -11.52 9.73
CA GLY A 93 2.82 -12.51 10.06
C GLY A 93 2.82 -13.73 9.13
N PRO A 94 1.83 -14.62 9.28
CA PRO A 94 1.70 -15.82 8.45
C PRO A 94 1.44 -15.48 6.97
N ASN A 95 1.75 -16.46 6.11
CA ASN A 95 1.38 -16.44 4.70
C ASN A 95 -0.02 -17.04 4.52
N PRO A 96 -0.90 -16.42 3.70
CA PRO A 96 -2.19 -17.00 3.35
C PRO A 96 -2.05 -18.33 2.61
N LYS A 97 -3.03 -19.22 2.81
CA LYS A 97 -3.17 -20.51 2.13
C LYS A 97 -4.45 -20.55 1.32
N GLU A 98 -4.53 -21.53 0.43
CA GLU A 98 -5.75 -21.83 -0.30
C GLU A 98 -6.93 -22.06 0.65
N GLY A 99 -8.07 -21.44 0.36
CA GLY A 99 -9.27 -21.52 1.21
C GLY A 99 -9.28 -20.57 2.42
N ASP A 100 -8.18 -19.89 2.74
CA ASP A 100 -8.16 -18.89 3.80
C ASP A 100 -9.06 -17.70 3.43
N LYS A 101 -9.88 -17.26 4.40
CA LYS A 101 -10.54 -15.95 4.29
C LYS A 101 -9.56 -14.88 4.73
N ILE A 102 -9.34 -13.87 3.89
CA ILE A 102 -8.36 -12.81 4.17
C ILE A 102 -8.97 -11.43 4.06
N ALA A 103 -8.32 -10.45 4.70
CA ALA A 103 -8.69 -9.06 4.63
C ALA A 103 -7.52 -8.23 4.09
N ILE A 104 -7.76 -7.47 3.03
CA ILE A 104 -6.79 -6.54 2.45
C ILE A 104 -7.33 -5.12 2.46
N HIS A 105 -6.44 -4.14 2.60
CA HIS A 105 -6.70 -2.83 2.01
C HIS A 105 -6.05 -2.76 0.63
N TYR A 106 -6.63 -1.97 -0.25
CA TYR A 106 -6.07 -1.73 -1.56
C TYR A 106 -6.31 -0.32 -2.07
N TYR A 107 -5.50 0.06 -3.06
CA TYR A 107 -5.67 1.23 -3.91
C TYR A 107 -5.49 0.81 -5.38
N GLY A 108 -6.56 0.90 -6.16
CA GLY A 108 -6.65 0.39 -7.53
C GLY A 108 -6.58 1.48 -8.59
N ARG A 109 -5.74 1.27 -9.61
CA ARG A 109 -5.58 2.17 -10.77
C ARG A 109 -5.59 1.41 -12.08
N LEU A 110 -6.04 2.09 -13.13
CA LEU A 110 -5.86 1.64 -14.51
C LEU A 110 -4.42 1.85 -14.94
N GLY A 111 -3.81 0.90 -15.65
CA GLY A 111 -2.54 1.12 -16.35
C GLY A 111 -2.68 2.10 -17.52
N ALA A 112 -3.86 2.10 -18.15
CA ALA A 112 -4.27 3.10 -19.12
C ALA A 112 -4.73 4.41 -18.42
N LYS A 113 -5.23 5.37 -19.22
CA LYS A 113 -5.89 6.60 -18.71
C LYS A 113 -5.02 7.39 -17.70
N GLN A 114 -3.70 7.43 -17.93
CA GLN A 114 -2.74 8.14 -17.08
C GLN A 114 -2.74 7.68 -15.61
N GLY A 115 -2.95 6.39 -15.35
CA GLY A 115 -2.90 5.88 -13.97
C GLY A 115 -4.15 6.22 -13.15
N TRP A 116 -5.28 6.52 -13.81
CA TRP A 116 -6.49 6.95 -13.11
C TRP A 116 -6.91 5.92 -12.06
N ARG A 117 -7.15 6.40 -10.84
CA ARG A 117 -7.61 5.61 -9.72
C ARG A 117 -9.08 5.31 -9.86
N PHE A 118 -9.44 4.03 -9.84
CA PHE A 118 -10.84 3.60 -9.94
C PHE A 118 -11.45 3.18 -8.61
N ASP A 119 -10.65 2.78 -7.63
CA ASP A 119 -11.17 2.36 -6.33
C ASP A 119 -10.09 2.44 -5.24
N SER A 120 -10.52 2.54 -3.99
CA SER A 120 -9.69 2.44 -2.80
C SER A 120 -10.54 1.97 -1.63
N SER A 121 -10.17 0.84 -1.03
CA SER A 121 -10.86 0.36 0.19
C SER A 121 -10.78 1.35 1.35
N TYR A 122 -9.83 2.30 1.33
CA TYR A 122 -9.73 3.33 2.36
C TYR A 122 -10.88 4.35 2.31
N GLU A 123 -11.59 4.43 1.19
CA GLU A 123 -12.78 5.28 1.02
C GLU A 123 -14.08 4.56 1.38
N HIS A 124 -14.02 3.24 1.53
CA HIS A 124 -15.14 2.44 2.02
C HIS A 124 -15.12 2.51 3.54
N LYS A 125 -15.98 3.33 4.12
CA LYS A 125 -15.99 3.58 5.57
C LYS A 125 -17.22 2.95 6.21
N ASP A 126 -17.00 2.38 7.39
CA ASP A 126 -18.08 1.92 8.26
C ASP A 126 -18.86 3.12 8.85
N LEU A 127 -19.88 2.82 9.66
CA LEU A 127 -20.71 3.83 10.34
C LEU A 127 -19.93 4.76 11.28
N PHE A 128 -18.72 4.38 11.69
CA PHE A 128 -17.84 5.16 12.55
C PHE A 128 -16.76 5.91 11.77
N GLY A 129 -16.77 5.83 10.43
CA GLY A 129 -15.81 6.49 9.57
C GLY A 129 -14.47 5.76 9.43
N VAL A 130 -14.40 4.49 9.85
CA VAL A 130 -13.19 3.67 9.78
C VAL A 130 -13.15 2.93 8.44
N PRO A 131 -12.01 2.94 7.72
CA PRO A 131 -11.82 2.13 6.52
C PRO A 131 -12.14 0.65 6.71
N GLU A 132 -13.00 0.10 5.86
CA GLU A 132 -13.34 -1.31 5.82
C GLU A 132 -12.39 -2.06 4.88
N PRO A 133 -11.69 -3.11 5.34
CA PRO A 133 -10.87 -3.93 4.47
C PRO A 133 -11.77 -4.78 3.56
N TYR A 134 -11.30 -5.01 2.34
CA TYR A 134 -11.93 -5.92 1.40
C TYR A 134 -11.62 -7.36 1.77
N VAL A 135 -12.67 -8.18 1.90
CA VAL A 135 -12.58 -9.55 2.40
C VAL A 135 -12.96 -10.53 1.29
N PHE A 136 -12.14 -11.54 1.08
CA PHE A 136 -12.40 -12.61 0.12
C PHE A 136 -11.71 -13.92 0.55
N THR A 137 -12.08 -15.02 -0.09
CA THR A 137 -11.45 -16.33 0.13
C THR A 137 -10.42 -16.60 -0.95
N ILE A 138 -9.18 -16.96 -0.57
CA ILE A 138 -8.11 -17.32 -1.52
C ILE A 138 -8.55 -18.51 -2.38
N GLY A 139 -8.41 -18.36 -3.70
CA GLY A 139 -8.70 -19.38 -4.70
C GLY A 139 -10.18 -19.55 -5.06
N SER A 140 -11.07 -18.73 -4.47
CA SER A 140 -12.52 -18.79 -4.74
C SER A 140 -12.95 -18.21 -6.09
N GLY A 141 -12.05 -17.51 -6.80
CA GLY A 141 -12.38 -16.77 -8.03
C GLY A 141 -13.14 -15.45 -7.81
N GLN A 142 -13.33 -15.03 -6.55
CA GLN A 142 -14.01 -13.77 -6.19
C GLN A 142 -13.24 -12.51 -6.60
N VAL A 143 -11.91 -12.61 -6.74
CA VAL A 143 -11.03 -11.53 -7.16
C VAL A 143 -10.33 -11.87 -8.47
N ILE A 144 -9.80 -10.86 -9.15
CA ILE A 144 -8.90 -11.07 -10.29
C ILE A 144 -7.71 -11.96 -9.89
N ALA A 145 -7.30 -12.85 -10.80
CA ALA A 145 -6.27 -13.86 -10.54
C ALA A 145 -4.94 -13.25 -10.07
N GLY A 146 -4.63 -12.04 -10.55
CA GLY A 146 -3.43 -11.33 -10.16
C GLY A 146 -3.40 -10.89 -8.69
N ILE A 147 -4.54 -10.51 -8.10
CA ILE A 147 -4.62 -10.19 -6.67
C ILE A 147 -4.48 -11.47 -5.85
N ASP A 148 -5.15 -12.56 -6.25
CA ASP A 148 -5.06 -13.85 -5.56
C ASP A 148 -3.60 -14.35 -5.49
N THR A 149 -2.92 -14.38 -6.64
CA THR A 149 -1.51 -14.76 -6.78
C THR A 149 -0.58 -13.85 -5.97
N ALA A 150 -0.81 -12.54 -6.03
CA ALA A 150 -0.01 -11.56 -5.31
C ALA A 150 -0.11 -11.76 -3.79
N VAL A 151 -1.33 -11.91 -3.27
CA VAL A 151 -1.57 -11.98 -1.82
C VAL A 151 -1.15 -13.33 -1.24
N ARG A 152 -1.29 -14.44 -1.97
CA ARG A 152 -0.81 -15.77 -1.54
C ARG A 152 0.70 -15.79 -1.26
N SER A 153 1.48 -14.97 -1.98
CA SER A 153 2.92 -14.82 -1.77
C SER A 153 3.31 -13.70 -0.80
N MET A 154 2.34 -13.01 -0.19
CA MET A 154 2.57 -12.00 0.84
C MET A 154 2.55 -12.59 2.25
N ARG A 155 3.05 -11.81 3.21
CA ARG A 155 2.91 -12.05 4.64
C ARG A 155 1.97 -11.03 5.26
N VAL A 156 1.20 -11.44 6.26
CA VAL A 156 0.34 -10.53 7.03
C VAL A 156 1.17 -9.35 7.56
N GLY A 157 0.60 -8.15 7.40
CA GLY A 157 1.26 -6.88 7.63
C GLY A 157 2.09 -6.39 6.44
N GLY A 158 2.15 -7.09 5.31
CA GLY A 158 2.91 -6.66 4.13
C GLY A 158 2.19 -5.58 3.32
N ILE A 159 2.97 -4.73 2.64
CA ILE A 159 2.50 -3.79 1.62
C ILE A 159 3.23 -4.09 0.32
N ARG A 160 2.47 -4.34 -0.75
CA ARG A 160 3.00 -4.70 -2.06
C ARG A 160 2.31 -3.92 -3.16
N ARG A 161 3.09 -3.38 -4.09
CA ARG A 161 2.58 -2.93 -5.37
C ARG A 161 2.61 -4.09 -6.36
N VAL A 162 1.53 -4.26 -7.11
CA VAL A 162 1.47 -5.18 -8.25
C VAL A 162 0.98 -4.48 -9.51
N VAL A 163 1.63 -4.79 -10.63
CA VAL A 163 1.17 -4.48 -11.99
C VAL A 163 0.67 -5.78 -12.59
N ILE A 164 -0.64 -5.84 -12.80
CA ILE A 164 -1.35 -7.04 -13.21
C ILE A 164 -1.65 -6.91 -14.71
N PRO A 165 -1.10 -7.80 -15.55
CA PRO A 165 -1.39 -7.80 -16.98
C PRO A 165 -2.85 -8.21 -17.24
N PRO A 166 -3.40 -7.91 -18.43
CA PRO A 166 -4.82 -8.12 -18.73
C PRO A 166 -5.32 -9.53 -18.43
N ASP A 167 -4.59 -10.56 -18.81
CA ASP A 167 -4.92 -11.98 -18.62
C ASP A 167 -5.02 -12.39 -17.15
N GLN A 168 -4.32 -11.68 -16.26
CA GLN A 168 -4.42 -11.84 -14.80
C GLN A 168 -5.36 -10.80 -14.15
N GLY A 169 -5.88 -9.85 -14.94
CA GLY A 169 -6.76 -8.77 -14.53
C GLY A 169 -8.25 -9.14 -14.62
N TYR A 170 -9.09 -8.14 -14.92
CA TYR A 170 -10.53 -8.35 -15.08
C TYR A 170 -10.84 -9.02 -16.41
N GLN A 171 -11.32 -10.27 -16.35
CA GLN A 171 -11.77 -11.03 -17.51
C GLN A 171 -13.29 -10.97 -17.68
N ASN A 172 -14.01 -10.75 -16.57
CA ASN A 172 -15.45 -10.55 -16.56
C ASN A 172 -15.83 -9.54 -15.45
N LYS A 173 -17.13 -9.30 -15.27
CA LYS A 173 -17.67 -8.34 -14.30
C LYS A 173 -17.98 -8.95 -12.93
N GLU A 174 -17.70 -10.23 -12.74
CA GLU A 174 -17.93 -10.98 -11.50
C GLU A 174 -16.69 -10.95 -10.60
N GLN A 175 -15.54 -10.63 -11.17
CA GLN A 175 -14.26 -10.54 -10.46
C GLN A 175 -14.08 -9.18 -9.79
N GLY A 176 -13.76 -9.22 -8.49
CA GLY A 176 -13.43 -8.08 -7.67
C GLY A 176 -11.95 -7.72 -7.63
N PRO A 177 -11.61 -6.62 -6.93
CA PRO A 177 -12.53 -5.66 -6.32
C PRO A 177 -13.22 -4.79 -7.38
N VAL A 178 -14.46 -4.35 -7.15
CA VAL A 178 -15.19 -3.46 -8.07
C VAL A 178 -15.72 -2.26 -7.29
N PRO A 179 -15.65 -1.03 -7.82
CA PRO A 179 -16.18 0.14 -7.15
C PRO A 179 -17.66 -0.01 -6.79
N PRO A 180 -18.07 0.35 -5.56
CA PRO A 180 -19.48 0.41 -5.20
C PRO A 180 -20.17 1.58 -5.92
N ASP A 181 -19.48 2.70 -6.11
CA ASP A 181 -19.97 3.83 -6.88
C ASP A 181 -20.23 3.45 -8.35
N PHE A 182 -21.36 3.92 -8.88
CA PHE A 182 -21.79 3.59 -10.23
C PHE A 182 -20.85 4.15 -11.30
N PHE A 183 -20.43 5.41 -11.16
CA PHE A 183 -19.62 6.07 -12.18
C PHE A 183 -18.21 5.51 -12.24
N ASP A 184 -17.63 5.20 -11.08
CA ASP A 184 -16.30 4.60 -11.00
C ASP A 184 -16.30 3.17 -11.58
N ARG A 185 -17.32 2.36 -11.24
CA ARG A 185 -17.51 1.02 -11.83
C ARG A 185 -17.72 1.08 -13.33
N GLN A 186 -18.57 2.00 -13.81
CA GLN A 186 -18.80 2.18 -15.23
C GLN A 186 -17.52 2.60 -15.95
N ARG A 187 -16.69 3.45 -15.34
CA ARG A 187 -15.40 3.86 -15.92
C ARG A 187 -14.40 2.72 -16.01
N LEU A 188 -14.30 1.88 -14.97
CA LEU A 188 -13.50 0.66 -14.98
C LEU A 188 -13.90 -0.23 -16.18
N TYR A 189 -15.18 -0.56 -16.29
CA TYR A 189 -15.66 -1.46 -17.34
C TYR A 189 -15.58 -0.88 -18.74
N THR A 190 -15.91 0.40 -18.93
CA THR A 190 -15.81 1.04 -20.25
C THR A 190 -14.37 1.24 -20.72
N THR A 191 -13.39 1.19 -19.81
CA THR A 191 -11.98 1.20 -20.17
C THR A 191 -11.50 -0.19 -20.54
N ILE A 192 -11.74 -1.19 -19.69
CA ILE A 192 -11.22 -2.55 -19.87
C ILE A 192 -11.96 -3.30 -20.99
N PHE A 193 -13.29 -3.21 -21.02
CA PHE A 193 -14.15 -3.95 -21.93
C PHE A 193 -14.61 -3.11 -23.13
N ASN A 194 -13.81 -2.14 -23.57
CA ASN A 194 -14.16 -1.28 -24.70
C ASN A 194 -14.09 -2.07 -26.03
N PRO A 195 -15.21 -2.39 -26.70
CA PRO A 195 -15.18 -3.27 -27.86
C PRO A 195 -14.39 -2.68 -29.04
N THR A 196 -14.50 -1.38 -29.28
CA THR A 196 -13.79 -0.70 -30.37
C THR A 196 -12.29 -0.76 -30.18
N ARG A 197 -11.80 -0.47 -28.97
CA ARG A 197 -10.36 -0.47 -28.71
C ARG A 197 -9.79 -1.88 -28.63
N LEU A 198 -10.57 -2.84 -28.15
CA LEU A 198 -10.19 -4.26 -28.19
C LEU A 198 -10.06 -4.75 -29.64
N ALA A 199 -10.99 -4.37 -30.53
CA ALA A 199 -10.88 -4.67 -31.95
C ALA A 199 -9.66 -4.03 -32.62
N ASN A 200 -9.19 -2.88 -32.10
CA ASN A 200 -7.97 -2.22 -32.54
C ASN A 200 -6.68 -2.84 -31.95
N GLY A 201 -6.77 -3.93 -31.20
CA GLY A 201 -5.60 -4.60 -30.61
C GLY A 201 -5.05 -3.95 -29.35
N GLU A 202 -5.76 -2.99 -28.74
CA GLU A 202 -5.29 -2.25 -27.57
C GLU A 202 -5.52 -2.96 -26.22
N GLY A 203 -5.99 -4.21 -26.25
CA GLY A 203 -6.32 -4.99 -25.05
C GLY A 203 -5.15 -5.18 -24.08
N ALA A 204 -3.92 -5.28 -24.61
CA ALA A 204 -2.70 -5.39 -23.81
C ALA A 204 -2.54 -4.22 -22.81
N THR A 205 -2.91 -3.00 -23.23
CA THR A 205 -2.78 -1.79 -22.41
C THR A 205 -4.03 -1.54 -21.58
N LEU A 206 -5.22 -1.80 -22.12
CA LEU A 206 -6.48 -1.46 -21.47
C LEU A 206 -6.83 -2.34 -20.28
N GLY A 207 -6.48 -3.62 -20.33
CA GLY A 207 -6.75 -4.55 -19.23
C GLY A 207 -5.69 -4.52 -18.12
N THR A 208 -4.59 -3.79 -18.30
CA THR A 208 -3.56 -3.68 -17.27
C THR A 208 -4.09 -2.85 -16.11
N VAL A 209 -3.96 -3.38 -14.89
CA VAL A 209 -4.35 -2.70 -13.65
C VAL A 209 -3.21 -2.72 -12.64
N ILE A 210 -3.17 -1.72 -11.77
CA ILE A 210 -2.12 -1.55 -10.78
C ILE A 210 -2.77 -1.45 -9.42
N PHE A 211 -2.33 -2.29 -8.49
CA PHE A 211 -2.80 -2.26 -7.11
C PHE A 211 -1.66 -2.03 -6.14
N ASP A 212 -1.89 -1.15 -5.17
CA ASP A 212 -1.16 -1.19 -3.90
C ASP A 212 -1.99 -1.98 -2.90
N LEU A 213 -1.44 -3.05 -2.35
CA LEU A 213 -2.12 -4.00 -1.47
C LEU A 213 -1.49 -3.94 -0.07
N GLU A 214 -2.31 -3.85 0.97
CA GLU A 214 -1.91 -4.08 2.36
C GLU A 214 -2.62 -5.33 2.87
N LEU A 215 -1.87 -6.40 3.19
CA LEU A 215 -2.45 -7.61 3.76
C LEU A 215 -2.65 -7.41 5.27
N VAL A 216 -3.90 -7.24 5.69
CA VAL A 216 -4.24 -6.86 7.08
C VAL A 216 -4.23 -8.08 7.99
N ARG A 217 -4.96 -9.14 7.62
CA ARG A 217 -5.12 -10.35 8.44
C ARG A 217 -5.63 -11.55 7.63
N ILE A 218 -5.40 -12.73 8.17
CA ILE A 218 -6.10 -13.97 7.82
C ILE A 218 -7.20 -14.16 8.87
N GLN A 219 -8.43 -14.38 8.44
CA GLN A 219 -9.57 -14.67 9.30
C GLN A 219 -9.66 -16.19 9.48
N SER A 220 -9.46 -16.64 10.71
CA SER A 220 -9.67 -18.02 11.16
C SER A 220 -11.13 -18.35 11.35
#